data_AF-A0A1F7T3G0-F1
#
_entry.id   AF-A0A1F7T3G0-F1
#
_cell.length_a   1.000
_cell.length_b   1.000
_cell.length_c   1.000
_cell.angle_alpha   90.00
_cell.angle_beta   90.00
_cell.angle_gamma   90.00
#
_symmetry.space_group_name_H-M   'P 1'
#
loop_
_entity.id
_entity.type
_entity.pdbx_description
1 polymer ?
#
loop_
_entity_poly.entity_id
_entity_poly.type
_entity_poly.pdbx_seq_one_letter_code
_entity_poly.pdbx_strand_id
1 'polypeptide(L)'
;MEPLRLQREFRGAPIEARALRAGEDLWVTLTGGSRPHIGSLILASPRPSLRDPSQTSATSSVLNRPGHMDERPGRALAERLAAALGCHVALACGIHYDGLDAPAIARIEALCA
;
A
#
# COMPACT_ATOMS: atom_id res chain seq x y z
N MET A 1 20.46 5.79 -3.95
CA MET A 1 20.01 4.38 -4.06
C MET A 1 18.80 4.35 -4.96
N GLU A 2 18.74 3.40 -5.88
CA GLU A 2 17.54 3.19 -6.69
C GLU A 2 16.46 2.49 -5.86
N PRO A 3 15.17 2.86 -6.03
CA PRO A 3 14.08 2.17 -5.34
C PRO A 3 13.91 0.75 -5.89
N LEU A 4 13.60 -0.19 -5.00
CA LEU A 4 13.12 -1.52 -5.39
C LEU A 4 11.77 -1.35 -6.07
N ARG A 5 11.57 -2.02 -7.21
CA ARG A 5 10.35 -1.94 -8.00
C ARG A 5 9.70 -3.30 -8.15
N LEU A 6 8.39 -3.34 -7.93
CA LEU A 6 7.55 -4.49 -8.23
C LEU A 6 6.37 -4.02 -9.08
N GLN A 7 6.13 -4.70 -10.20
CA GLN A 7 5.02 -4.38 -11.09
C GLN A 7 4.10 -5.58 -11.27
N ARG A 8 2.82 -5.28 -11.44
CA ARG A 8 1.74 -6.19 -11.83
C ARG A 8 0.90 -5.51 -12.89
N GLU A 9 0.13 -6.27 -13.65
CA GLU A 9 -0.77 -5.73 -14.66
C GLU A 9 -2.23 -5.98 -14.26
N PHE A 10 -3.09 -4.99 -14.48
CA PHE A 10 -4.53 -5.12 -14.34
C PHE A 10 -5.22 -4.40 -15.50
N ARG A 11 -6.12 -5.08 -16.21
CA ARG A 11 -6.87 -4.53 -17.37
C ARG A 11 -5.96 -3.81 -18.40
N GLY A 12 -4.76 -4.35 -18.67
CA GLY A 12 -3.84 -3.80 -19.68
C GLY A 12 -3.02 -2.58 -19.25
N ALA A 13 -3.05 -2.18 -17.98
CA ALA A 13 -2.17 -1.14 -17.44
C ALA A 13 -1.45 -1.62 -16.16
N PRO A 14 -0.25 -1.08 -15.86
CA PRO A 14 0.52 -1.51 -14.72
C PRO A 14 -0.02 -0.92 -13.40
N ILE A 15 0.15 -1.72 -12.34
CA ILE A 15 0.18 -1.29 -10.94
C ILE A 15 1.61 -1.51 -10.45
N GLU A 16 2.22 -0.45 -9.93
CA GLU A 16 3.62 -0.45 -9.50
C GLU A 16 3.73 -0.09 -8.03
N ALA A 17 4.50 -0.90 -7.30
CA ALA A 17 5.03 -0.57 -6.00
C ALA A 17 6.51 -0.18 -6.15
N ARG A 18 6.89 1.00 -5.66
CA ARG A 18 8.29 1.41 -5.51
C ARG A 18 8.61 1.57 -4.04
N ALA A 19 9.69 0.96 -3.58
CA ALA A 19 10.11 1.01 -2.19
C ALA A 19 11.53 1.60 -2.08
N LEU A 20 11.69 2.57 -1.19
CA LEU A 20 12.95 3.24 -0.89
C LEU A 20 13.20 3.22 0.61
N ARG A 21 14.42 2.88 1.02
CA ARG A 21 14.84 3.02 2.42
C ARG A 21 14.92 4.49 2.82
N ALA A 22 14.33 4.82 3.97
CA ALA A 22 14.37 6.12 4.60
C ALA A 22 15.00 5.97 6.00
N GLY A 23 16.33 5.81 6.04
CA GLY A 23 17.01 5.36 7.26
C GLY A 23 16.62 3.92 7.59
N GLU A 24 16.11 3.71 8.80
CA GLU A 24 15.62 2.40 9.27
C GLU A 24 14.23 2.05 8.71
N ASP A 25 13.49 3.07 8.24
CA ASP A 25 12.12 2.95 7.78
C ASP A 25 12.01 2.75 6.25
N LEU A 26 10.78 2.59 5.78
CA LEU A 26 10.48 2.38 4.36
C LEU A 26 9.48 3.41 3.83
N TRP A 27 9.84 4.07 2.73
CA TRP A 27 8.91 4.83 1.90
C TRP A 27 8.43 3.96 0.73
N VAL A 28 7.12 3.89 0.52
CA VAL A 28 6.50 3.12 -0.55
C VAL A 28 5.56 3.99 -1.37
N THR A 29 5.61 3.88 -2.69
CA THR A 29 4.56 4.40 -3.58
C THR A 29 3.86 3.23 -4.25
N LEU A 30 2.54 3.13 -4.11
CA LEU A 30 1.69 2.18 -4.80
C LEU A 30 0.79 2.94 -5.76
N THR A 31 1.08 2.87 -7.05
CA THR A 31 0.37 3.67 -8.06
C THR A 31 0.07 2.86 -9.30
N GLY A 32 -1.02 3.16 -10.01
CA GLY A 32 -1.33 2.41 -11.22
C GLY A 32 -2.58 2.86 -11.97
N GLY A 33 -2.82 2.16 -13.07
CA GLY A 33 -3.95 2.38 -13.96
C GLY A 33 -3.79 3.57 -14.89
N SER A 34 -4.91 4.08 -15.41
CA SER A 34 -4.92 5.10 -16.47
C SER A 34 -4.56 6.48 -15.97
N ARG A 35 -4.78 6.78 -14.68
CA ARG A 35 -4.48 8.09 -14.05
C ARG A 35 -3.86 7.94 -12.66
N PRO A 36 -2.58 7.54 -12.55
CA PRO A 36 -1.87 7.49 -11.28
C PRO A 36 -1.90 8.83 -10.54
N HIS A 37 -2.12 8.81 -9.23
CA HIS A 37 -2.18 10.00 -8.39
C HIS A 37 -1.84 9.67 -6.93
N ILE A 38 -1.94 10.65 -6.02
CA ILE A 38 -1.95 10.40 -4.58
C ILE A 38 -3.40 10.56 -4.10
N GLY A 39 -4.01 9.44 -3.71
CA GLY A 39 -5.34 9.37 -3.12
C GLY A 39 -5.31 9.16 -1.61
N SER A 40 -4.33 8.42 -1.10
CA SER A 40 -4.16 8.15 0.33
C SER A 40 -2.69 8.14 0.75
N LEU A 41 -2.40 8.65 1.94
CA LEU A 41 -1.13 8.48 2.65
C LEU A 41 -1.37 7.61 3.88
N ILE A 42 -0.54 6.60 4.07
CA ILE A 42 -0.64 5.64 5.17
C ILE A 42 0.69 5.62 5.91
N LEU A 43 0.65 5.71 7.24
CA LEU A 43 1.80 5.44 8.10
C LEU A 43 1.50 4.21 8.95
N ALA A 44 2.16 3.09 8.66
CA ALA A 44 2.02 1.84 9.40
C ALA A 44 3.20 1.65 10.37
N SER A 45 2.90 1.25 11.59
CA SER A 45 3.87 1.03 12.67
C SER A 45 3.79 -0.42 13.16
N PRO A 46 4.91 -1.15 13.19
CA PRO A 46 4.94 -2.52 13.70
C PRO A 46 4.73 -2.52 15.21
N ARG A 47 4.05 -3.55 15.71
CA ARG A 47 3.77 -3.74 17.14
C ARG A 47 3.37 -5.20 17.44
N PRO A 48 3.58 -5.73 18.66
CA PRO A 48 3.19 -7.09 19.02
C PRO A 48 1.70 -7.32 18.83
N SER A 49 1.25 -8.44 18.27
CA SER A 49 -0.15 -8.70 17.94
C SER A 49 -1.08 -8.68 19.15
N LEU A 50 -2.34 -8.24 18.96
CA LEU A 50 -3.37 -8.23 20.02
C LEU A 50 -3.89 -9.64 20.31
N ARG A 51 -3.83 -10.53 19.30
CA ARG A 51 -4.29 -11.92 19.41
C ARG A 51 -3.21 -12.83 19.97
N ASP A 52 -1.96 -12.56 19.60
CA ASP A 52 -0.79 -13.34 20.01
C ASP A 52 0.43 -12.43 20.10
N PRO A 53 0.83 -12.00 21.31
CA PRO A 53 1.96 -11.10 21.49
C PRO A 53 3.32 -11.63 20.97
N SER A 54 3.43 -12.92 20.68
CA SER A 54 4.65 -13.50 20.08
C SER A 54 4.79 -13.20 18.58
N GLN A 55 3.72 -12.73 17.93
CA GLN A 55 3.71 -12.38 16.51
C GLN A 55 3.73 -10.86 16.31
N THR A 56 4.49 -10.37 15.33
CA THR A 56 4.45 -8.95 14.95
C THR A 56 3.23 -8.69 14.04
N SER A 57 2.52 -7.61 14.35
CA SER A 57 1.42 -7.04 13.57
C SER A 57 1.72 -5.56 13.34
N ALA A 58 0.81 -4.80 12.72
CA ALA A 58 0.96 -3.37 12.55
C ALA A 58 -0.37 -2.64 12.76
N THR A 59 -0.27 -1.37 13.14
CA THR A 59 -1.39 -0.43 13.18
C THR A 59 -1.04 0.73 12.25
N SER A 60 -2.02 1.28 11.53
CA SER A 60 -1.78 2.41 10.63
C SER A 60 -2.64 3.64 10.92
N SER A 61 -2.07 4.82 10.68
CA SER A 61 -2.82 6.07 10.49
C SER A 61 -2.98 6.35 8.99
N VAL A 62 -4.17 6.79 8.58
CA VAL A 62 -4.50 7.05 7.18
C VAL A 62 -4.96 8.49 6.99
N LEU A 63 -4.40 9.16 5.98
CA LEU A 63 -4.86 10.46 5.50
C LEU A 63 -5.35 10.31 4.07
N ASN A 64 -6.66 10.42 3.88
CA ASN A 64 -7.30 10.33 2.56
C ASN A 64 -7.47 11.72 1.94
N ARG A 65 -7.14 11.83 0.65
CA ARG A 65 -7.54 12.97 -0.17
C ARG A 65 -9.07 12.89 -0.37
N PRO A 66 -9.83 13.98 -0.15
CA PRO A 66 -11.28 13.95 -0.29
C PRO A 66 -11.74 13.44 -1.67
N GLY A 67 -12.70 12.52 -1.69
CA GLY A 67 -13.25 11.93 -2.92
C GLY A 67 -12.49 10.70 -3.46
N HIS A 68 -11.48 10.21 -2.75
CA HIS A 68 -10.66 9.06 -3.15
C HIS A 68 -10.87 7.84 -2.24
N MET A 69 -10.71 6.62 -2.79
CA MET A 69 -10.94 5.34 -2.10
C MET A 69 -9.70 4.43 -2.09
N ASP A 70 -8.52 5.01 -2.27
CA ASP A 70 -7.25 4.30 -2.46
C ASP A 70 -6.69 3.66 -1.18
N GLU A 71 -7.30 3.93 -0.02
CA GLU A 71 -6.87 3.44 1.28
C GLU A 71 -6.77 1.91 1.32
N ARG A 72 -7.80 1.20 0.84
CA ARG A 72 -7.91 -0.25 1.08
C ARG A 72 -6.70 -1.05 0.57
N PRO A 73 -6.29 -0.95 -0.71
CA PRO A 73 -5.09 -1.65 -1.18
C PRO A 73 -3.80 -1.10 -0.55
N GLY A 74 -3.72 0.21 -0.30
CA GLY A 74 -2.52 0.84 0.26
C GLY A 74 -2.25 0.45 1.72
N ARG A 75 -3.31 0.44 2.54
CA ARG A 75 -3.24 0.13 3.97
C ARG A 75 -2.83 -1.31 4.22
N ALA A 76 -3.45 -2.26 3.53
CA ALA A 76 -3.12 -3.67 3.66
C ALA A 76 -1.64 -3.96 3.34
N LEU A 77 -1.11 -3.34 2.27
CA LEU A 77 0.29 -3.47 1.91
C LEU A 77 1.21 -2.82 2.96
N ALA A 78 0.89 -1.61 3.42
CA ALA A 78 1.70 -0.90 4.43
C ALA A 78 1.79 -1.68 5.75
N GLU A 79 0.66 -2.17 6.26
CA GLU A 79 0.62 -2.95 7.51
C GLU A 79 1.40 -4.27 7.39
N ARG A 80 1.29 -4.97 6.25
CA ARG A 80 2.05 -6.20 5.99
C ARG A 80 3.54 -5.96 5.92
N LEU A 81 3.97 -4.93 5.20
CA LEU A 81 5.39 -4.58 5.10
C LEU A 81 5.95 -4.16 6.47
N ALA A 82 5.22 -3.35 7.23
CA ALA A 82 5.65 -2.94 8.57
C ALA A 82 5.82 -4.15 9.49
N ALA A 83 4.82 -5.04 9.53
CA ALA A 83 4.88 -6.24 10.37
C ALA A 83 6.00 -7.20 9.96
N ALA A 84 6.20 -7.41 8.65
CA ALA A 84 7.20 -8.34 8.13
C ALA A 84 8.64 -7.81 8.28
N LEU A 85 8.84 -6.50 8.12
CA LEU A 85 10.17 -5.88 8.14
C LEU A 85 10.55 -5.32 9.50
N GLY A 86 9.61 -5.22 10.44
CA GLY A 86 9.85 -4.68 11.78
C GLY A 86 10.25 -3.20 11.78
N CYS A 87 9.81 -2.41 10.79
CA CYS A 87 10.09 -0.97 10.68
C CYS A 87 8.82 -0.19 10.31
N HIS A 88 8.84 1.14 10.46
CA HIS A 88 7.71 1.97 10.03
C HIS A 88 7.65 2.04 8.51
N VAL A 89 6.43 2.07 7.97
CA VAL A 89 6.19 2.15 6.53
C VAL A 89 5.29 3.33 6.24
N ALA A 90 5.84 4.33 5.55
CA ALA A 90 5.07 5.40 4.94
C ALA A 90 4.72 5.01 3.50
N LEU A 91 3.43 4.94 3.17
CA LEU A 91 2.94 4.53 1.86
C LEU A 91 2.02 5.58 1.25
N ALA A 92 2.34 6.03 0.04
CA ALA A 92 1.43 6.81 -0.80
C ALA A 92 0.73 5.90 -1.81
N CYS A 93 -0.59 5.90 -1.83
CA CYS A 93 -1.40 5.08 -2.73
C CYS A 93 -2.25 5.95 -3.66
N GLY A 94 -2.34 5.55 -4.94
CA GLY A 94 -3.36 6.07 -5.85
C GLY A 94 -3.44 5.26 -7.15
N ILE A 95 -4.53 4.52 -7.28
CA ILE A 95 -4.78 3.60 -8.39
C ILE A 95 -6.09 4.00 -9.06
N HIS A 96 -6.02 4.46 -10.31
CA HIS A 96 -7.21 4.87 -11.06
C HIS A 96 -7.45 3.96 -12.26
N TYR A 97 -8.60 3.28 -12.27
CA TYR A 97 -9.14 2.63 -13.46
C TYR A 97 -10.59 3.06 -13.65
N ASP A 98 -11.00 3.26 -14.90
CA ASP A 98 -12.40 3.58 -15.20
C ASP A 98 -13.29 2.33 -15.08
N GLY A 99 -14.51 2.51 -14.59
CA GLY A 99 -15.49 1.43 -14.46
C GLY A 99 -15.06 0.30 -13.51
N LEU A 100 -14.47 0.65 -12.36
CA LEU A 100 -14.20 -0.32 -11.29
C LEU A 100 -15.51 -0.71 -10.60
N ASP A 101 -15.80 -2.01 -10.63
CA ASP A 101 -16.83 -2.65 -9.82
C ASP A 101 -16.18 -3.29 -8.57
N ALA A 102 -17.01 -3.78 -7.63
CA ALA A 102 -16.50 -4.39 -6.41
C ALA A 102 -15.57 -5.60 -6.66
N PRO A 103 -15.86 -6.52 -7.61
CA PRO A 103 -14.92 -7.59 -7.97
C PRO A 103 -13.57 -7.09 -8.48
N ALA A 104 -13.55 -6.04 -9.32
CA ALA A 104 -12.31 -5.44 -9.81
C ALA A 104 -11.48 -4.83 -8.67
N ILE A 105 -12.13 -4.13 -7.73
CA ILE A 105 -11.48 -3.57 -6.54
C ILE A 105 -10.85 -4.69 -5.70
N ALA A 106 -11.58 -5.76 -5.42
CA ALA A 106 -11.07 -6.90 -4.67
C ALA A 106 -9.87 -7.57 -5.38
N ARG A 107 -9.90 -7.62 -6.72
CA ARG A 107 -8.77 -8.14 -7.50
C ARG A 107 -7.53 -7.25 -7.39
N ILE A 108 -7.70 -5.92 -7.40
CA ILE A 108 -6.60 -4.97 -7.17
C ILE A 108 -6.02 -5.16 -5.77
N GLU A 109 -6.87 -5.26 -4.74
CA GLU A 109 -6.43 -5.51 -3.37
C GLU A 109 -5.60 -6.80 -3.27
N ALA A 110 -6.04 -7.89 -3.91
CA ALA A 110 -5.31 -9.15 -3.95
C ALA A 110 -3.97 -9.07 -4.71
N LEU A 111 -3.86 -8.22 -5.73
CA LEU A 111 -2.62 -7.99 -6.47
C LEU A 111 -1.59 -7.18 -5.65
N CYS A 112 -2.10 -6.34 -4.75
CA CYS A 112 -1.29 -5.50 -3.86
C CYS A 112 -0.97 -6.18 -2.51
N ALA A 113 -1.59 -7.34 -2.25
CA ALA A 113 -1.36 -8.17 -1.06
C ALA A 113 -0.21 -9.18 -1.26
#